data_AF-A0A967P8R3-F1
#
_entry.id   AF-A0A967P8R3-F1
#
_cell.length_a   1.000
_cell.length_b   1.000
_cell.length_c   1.000
_cell.angle_alpha   90.00
_cell.angle_beta   90.00
_cell.angle_gamma   90.00
#
_symmetry.space_group_name_H-M   'P 1'
#
loop_
_entity.id
_entity.type
_entity.pdbx_description
1 polymer ?
#
loop_
_entity_poly.entity_id
_entity_poly.type
_entity_poly.pdbx_seq_one_letter_code
_entity_poly.pdbx_strand_id
1 'polypeptide(L)'
;MDKQAYIDKLNATVDQWKSKADQLKAKAKELEADKRIEFDKHAGEIEKHILHLETKIEELKNSGDKNWKNIKLKVDEKLDEIRKAL
;
A
#
# COMPACT_ATOMS: atom_id res chain seq x y z
N MET A 1 -13.73 -13.63 -8.16
CA MET A 1 -12.33 -13.48 -7.71
C MET A 1 -12.13 -14.38 -6.51
N ASP A 2 -11.25 -15.37 -6.64
CA ASP A 2 -10.81 -16.21 -5.53
C ASP A 2 -9.76 -15.50 -4.66
N LYS A 3 -9.31 -16.19 -3.60
CA LYS A 3 -8.32 -15.68 -2.64
C LYS A 3 -6.97 -15.40 -3.30
N GLN A 4 -6.52 -16.25 -4.22
CA GLN A 4 -5.21 -16.11 -4.86
C GLN A 4 -5.21 -14.89 -5.80
N ALA A 5 -6.22 -14.77 -6.66
CA ALA A 5 -6.40 -13.61 -7.53
C ALA A 5 -6.51 -12.30 -6.74
N TYR A 6 -7.10 -12.35 -5.53
CA TYR A 6 -7.11 -11.18 -4.65
C TYR A 6 -5.72 -10.84 -4.09
N ILE A 7 -4.96 -11.84 -3.64
CA ILE A 7 -3.57 -11.65 -3.19
C ILE A 7 -2.72 -11.06 -4.32
N ASP A 8 -2.86 -11.55 -5.55
CA ASP A 8 -2.12 -11.04 -6.71
C ASP A 8 -2.46 -9.57 -7.00
N LYS A 9 -3.74 -9.19 -6.88
CA LYS A 9 -4.17 -7.78 -6.97
C LYS A 9 -3.51 -6.91 -5.89
N LEU A 10 -3.40 -7.41 -4.65
CA LEU A 10 -2.75 -6.66 -3.57
C LEU A 10 -1.25 -6.51 -3.81
N ASN A 11 -0.56 -7.57 -4.28
CA ASN A 11 0.85 -7.49 -4.67
C ASN A 11 1.07 -6.44 -5.76
N ALA A 12 0.23 -6.44 -6.80
CA ALA A 12 0.32 -5.42 -7.86
C ALA A 12 0.09 -4.00 -7.33
N THR A 13 -0.81 -3.83 -6.36
CA THR A 13 -1.04 -2.54 -5.69
C THR A 13 0.20 -2.11 -4.89
N VAL A 14 0.84 -3.05 -4.18
CA VAL A 14 2.09 -2.81 -3.44
C VAL A 14 3.20 -2.36 -4.40
N ASP A 15 3.38 -3.04 -5.53
CA ASP A 15 4.41 -2.69 -6.51
C ASP A 15 4.20 -1.30 -7.11
N GLN A 16 2.95 -0.95 -7.44
CA GLN A 16 2.59 0.39 -7.91
C GLN A 16 2.92 1.47 -6.88
N TRP A 17 2.62 1.22 -5.61
CA TRP A 17 2.88 2.18 -4.54
C TRP A 17 4.36 2.31 -4.22
N LYS A 18 5.13 1.21 -4.27
CA LYS A 18 6.60 1.25 -4.14
C LYS A 18 7.20 2.17 -5.21
N SER A 19 6.78 1.99 -6.47
CA SER A 19 7.23 2.86 -7.56
C SER A 19 6.83 4.32 -7.33
N LYS A 20 5.61 4.60 -6.85
CA LYS A 20 5.18 5.98 -6.53
C LYS A 20 6.01 6.59 -5.40
N ALA A 21 6.32 5.83 -4.35
CA ALA A 21 7.16 6.29 -3.25
C ALA A 21 8.59 6.60 -3.73
N ASP A 22 9.17 5.72 -4.56
CA ASP A 22 10.50 5.92 -5.15
C ASP A 22 10.55 7.18 -6.02
N GLN A 23 9.51 7.41 -6.84
CA GLN A 23 9.40 8.63 -7.64
C GLN A 23 9.29 9.89 -6.78
N LEU A 24 8.53 9.86 -5.68
CA LEU A 24 8.44 10.99 -4.75
C LEU A 24 9.77 11.28 -4.07
N LYS A 25 10.49 10.23 -3.61
CA LYS A 25 11.82 10.36 -3.02
C LYS A 25 12.85 10.88 -4.03
N ALA A 26 12.79 10.44 -5.28
CA ALA A 26 13.65 10.96 -6.34
C ALA A 26 13.40 12.45 -6.57
N LYS A 27 12.14 12.87 -6.72
CA LYS A 27 11.78 14.29 -6.83
C LYS A 27 12.20 15.09 -5.62
N ALA A 28 12.05 14.55 -4.40
CA ALA A 28 12.44 15.23 -3.16
C ALA A 28 13.94 15.61 -3.15
N LYS A 29 14.81 14.79 -3.76
CA LYS A 29 16.25 15.06 -3.87
C LYS A 29 16.60 16.23 -4.77
N GLU A 30 15.72 16.61 -5.70
CA GLU A 30 15.91 17.72 -6.65
C GLU A 30 15.34 19.05 -6.13
N LEU A 31 14.62 19.03 -5.01
CA LEU A 31 13.90 20.18 -4.47
C LEU A 31 14.66 20.85 -3.31
N GLU A 32 14.35 22.14 -3.11
CA GLU A 32 14.80 22.89 -1.92
C GLU A 32 14.28 22.25 -0.62
N ALA A 33 14.97 22.53 0.49
CA ALA A 33 14.78 21.82 1.76
C ALA A 33 13.32 21.74 2.24
N ASP A 34 12.55 22.84 2.15
CA ASP A 34 11.16 22.86 2.62
C ASP A 34 10.25 21.98 1.77
N LYS A 35 10.40 22.05 0.44
CA LYS A 35 9.63 21.19 -0.49
C LYS A 35 10.07 19.73 -0.39
N ARG A 36 11.35 19.47 -0.15
CA ARG A 36 11.86 18.13 0.10
C ARG A 36 11.17 17.48 1.30
N ILE A 37 10.97 18.20 2.41
CA ILE A 37 10.29 17.68 3.61
C ILE A 37 8.87 17.20 3.28
N GLU A 38 8.12 17.98 2.49
CA GLU A 38 6.76 17.59 2.10
C GLU A 38 6.75 16.32 1.25
N PHE A 39 7.65 16.20 0.27
CA PHE A 39 7.72 15.01 -0.59
C PHE A 39 8.20 13.77 0.16
N ASP A 40 9.22 13.92 1.03
CA ASP A 40 9.71 12.84 1.89
C ASP A 40 8.60 12.37 2.85
N LYS A 41 7.77 13.29 3.38
CA LYS A 41 6.60 12.95 4.19
C LYS A 41 5.56 12.15 3.40
N HIS A 42 5.18 12.59 2.20
CA HIS A 42 4.22 11.84 1.37
C HIS A 42 4.75 10.45 0.98
N ALA A 43 6.04 10.34 0.65
CA ALA A 43 6.67 9.06 0.39
C ALA A 43 6.61 8.14 1.62
N GLY A 44 6.92 8.67 2.81
CA GLY A 44 6.86 7.93 4.06
C GLY A 44 5.46 7.43 4.42
N GLU A 45 4.41 8.20 4.15
CA GLU A 45 3.02 7.74 4.36
C GLU A 45 2.66 6.59 3.40
N ILE A 46 3.06 6.68 2.12
CA ILE A 46 2.88 5.57 1.17
C ILE A 46 3.62 4.31 1.63
N GLU A 47 4.83 4.44 2.17
CA GLU A 47 5.60 3.31 2.70
C GLU A 47 4.93 2.64 3.90
N LYS A 48 4.33 3.40 4.82
CA LYS A 48 3.53 2.81 5.92
C LYS A 48 2.35 2.01 5.38
N HIS A 49 1.69 2.50 4.34
CA HIS A 49 0.59 1.79 3.71
C HIS A 49 1.03 0.52 2.97
N ILE A 50 2.20 0.53 2.32
CA ILE A 50 2.82 -0.65 1.72
C ILE A 50 3.05 -1.73 2.78
N LEU A 51 3.70 -1.39 3.90
CA LEU A 51 3.98 -2.33 4.99
C LEU A 51 2.70 -2.94 5.57
N HIS A 52 1.64 -2.14 5.68
CA HIS A 52 0.34 -2.61 6.11
C HIS A 52 -0.25 -3.65 5.13
N LEU A 53 -0.20 -3.37 3.82
CA LEU A 53 -0.70 -4.29 2.81
C LEU A 53 0.12 -5.58 2.74
N GLU A 54 1.45 -5.51 2.83
CA GLU A 54 2.32 -6.69 2.88
C GLU A 54 1.97 -7.58 4.08
N THR A 55 1.75 -6.98 5.26
CA THR A 55 1.27 -7.71 6.45
C THR A 55 -0.07 -8.39 6.18
N LYS A 56 -1.01 -7.70 5.54
CA LYS A 56 -2.34 -8.25 5.21
C LYS A 56 -2.29 -9.33 4.14
N ILE A 57 -1.37 -9.25 3.20
CA ILE A 57 -1.09 -10.31 2.22
C ILE A 57 -0.62 -11.57 2.94
N GLU A 58 0.30 -11.47 3.90
CA GLU A 58 0.74 -12.62 4.70
C GLU A 58 -0.37 -13.21 5.57
N GLU A 59 -1.19 -12.37 6.21
CA GLU A 59 -2.39 -12.83 6.92
C GLU A 59 -3.36 -13.57 5.98
N LEU A 60 -3.57 -13.04 4.77
CA LEU A 60 -4.40 -13.70 3.76
C LEU A 60 -3.81 -15.06 3.40
N LYS A 61 -2.53 -15.14 3.00
CA LYS A 61 -1.85 -16.41 2.64
C LYS A 61 -2.09 -17.48 3.70
N ASN A 62 -1.93 -17.14 4.97
CA ASN A 62 -2.09 -18.05 6.12
C ASN A 62 -3.54 -18.31 6.55
N SER A 63 -4.52 -17.56 6.06
CA SER A 63 -5.94 -17.73 6.42
C SER A 63 -6.63 -18.88 5.66
N GLY A 64 -7.56 -19.57 6.32
CA GLY A 64 -8.43 -20.55 5.67
C GLY A 64 -9.60 -19.93 4.90
N ASP A 65 -10.31 -20.75 4.12
CA ASP A 65 -11.40 -20.34 3.22
C ASP A 65 -12.56 -19.57 3.89
N LYS A 66 -12.79 -19.81 5.18
CA LYS A 66 -13.84 -19.12 5.96
C LYS A 66 -13.41 -17.73 6.43
N ASN A 67 -12.11 -17.50 6.64
CA ASN A 67 -11.61 -16.26 7.28
C ASN A 67 -11.14 -15.22 6.26
N TRP A 68 -10.65 -15.63 5.08
CA TRP A 68 -10.06 -14.69 4.11
C TRP A 68 -11.05 -13.61 3.64
N LYS A 69 -12.36 -13.92 3.55
CA LYS A 69 -13.39 -12.95 3.13
C LYS A 69 -13.51 -11.77 4.11
N ASN A 70 -13.40 -12.03 5.41
CA ASN A 70 -13.43 -10.97 6.43
C ASN A 70 -12.16 -10.11 6.39
N ILE A 71 -11.00 -10.74 6.16
CA ILE A 71 -9.74 -10.02 5.99
C ILE A 71 -9.81 -9.13 4.74
N LYS A 72 -10.31 -9.68 3.63
CA LYS A 72 -10.54 -8.93 2.39
C LYS A 72 -11.40 -7.69 2.62
N LEU A 73 -12.53 -7.81 3.32
CA LEU A 73 -13.41 -6.66 3.56
C LEU A 73 -12.68 -5.52 4.27
N LYS A 74 -11.93 -5.82 5.33
CA LYS A 74 -11.13 -4.84 6.06
C LYS A 74 -10.01 -4.22 5.21
N VAL A 75 -9.38 -5.01 4.34
CA VAL A 75 -8.35 -4.52 3.42
C VAL A 75 -8.97 -3.61 2.36
N ASP A 76 -10.13 -3.96 1.80
CA ASP A 76 -10.83 -3.15 0.80
C ASP A 76 -11.28 -1.81 1.41
N GLU A 77 -11.84 -1.82 2.63
CA GLU A 77 -12.15 -0.60 3.39
C GLU A 77 -10.91 0.28 3.58
N LYS A 78 -9.79 -0.32 4.01
CA LYS A 78 -8.55 0.42 4.23
C LYS A 78 -7.97 0.99 2.94
N LEU A 79 -8.02 0.24 1.84
CA LEU A 79 -7.58 0.72 0.54
C LEU A 79 -8.42 1.90 0.06
N ASP A 80 -9.72 1.89 0.30
CA ASP A 80 -10.61 3.01 -0.05
C ASP A 80 -10.35 4.25 0.80
N GLU A 81 -10.02 4.10 2.08
CA GLU A 81 -9.53 5.22 2.91
C GLU A 81 -8.24 5.81 2.34
N ILE A 82 -7.26 4.96 2.02
CA ILE A 82 -5.96 5.42 1.50
C ILE A 82 -6.14 6.11 0.15
N ARG A 83 -6.97 5.58 -0.75
CA ARG A 83 -7.27 6.21 -2.05
C ARG A 83 -7.89 7.60 -1.92
N LYS A 84 -8.64 7.86 -0.84
CA LYS A 84 -9.23 9.19 -0.57
C LYS A 84 -8.23 10.17 0.04
N ALA A 85 -7.17 9.66 0.66
CA ALA A 85 -6.13 10.45 1.31
C ALA A 85 -4.92 10.77 0.39
N LEU A 86 -4.77 10.03 -0.72
CA LEU A 86 -3.73 10.21 -1.75
C LEU A 86 -4.15 11.16 -2.86
#